data_AF-A0A7W0PCK3-F1
#
_entry.id   AF-A0A7W0PCK3-F1
#
_cell.length_a   1.000
_cell.length_b   1.000
_cell.length_c   1.000
_cell.angle_alpha   90.00
_cell.angle_beta   90.00
_cell.angle_gamma   90.00
#
_symmetry.space_group_name_H-M   'P 1'
#
loop_
_entity.id
_entity.type
_entity.pdbx_description
1 polymer ?
#
loop_
_entity_poly.entity_id
_entity_poly.type
_entity_poly.pdbx_seq_one_letter_code
_entity_poly.pdbx_strand_id
1 'polypeptide(L)'
;MAPRLAEEGITLSVVCPGFADTQLIGPMRSVFEDTGFPILTAEDVAAALLLAHDEAEAGAAYVVQPGMPPTPYRFRNVPAARDASGASVAVPTGLSDHSLAAERDQRAE
;
A
#
# COMPACT_ATOMS: atom_id res chain seq x y z
N MET A 1 6.08 9.04 -7.04
CA MET A 1 6.97 8.30 -7.96
C MET A 1 6.16 7.45 -8.93
N ALA A 2 5.23 6.61 -8.47
CA ALA A 2 4.48 5.70 -9.33
C ALA A 2 3.76 6.36 -10.54
N PRO A 3 3.05 7.51 -10.43
CA PRO A 3 2.38 8.10 -11.60
C PRO A 3 3.34 8.51 -12.72
N ARG A 4 4.54 9.00 -12.37
CA ARG A 4 5.55 9.38 -13.38
C ARG A 4 6.10 8.17 -14.12
N LEU A 5 6.31 7.06 -13.41
CA LEU A 5 6.79 5.82 -14.03
C LEU A 5 5.72 5.17 -14.93
N ALA A 6 4.45 5.37 -14.61
CA ALA A 6 3.35 4.90 -15.45
C ALA A 6 3.33 5.57 -16.83
N GLU A 7 3.75 6.83 -16.94
CA GLU A 7 3.92 7.53 -18.23
C GLU A 7 4.98 6.86 -19.12
N GLU A 8 5.92 6.14 -18.53
CA GLU A 8 6.96 5.35 -19.20
C GLU A 8 6.55 3.87 -19.42
N GLY A 9 5.30 3.50 -19.09
CA GLY A 9 4.81 2.12 -19.17
C GLY A 9 5.33 1.21 -18.05
N ILE A 10 5.79 1.78 -16.93
CA ILE A 10 6.31 1.04 -15.77
C ILE A 10 5.32 1.14 -14.61
N THR A 11 4.76 -0.01 -14.19
CA THR A 11 3.92 -0.09 -12.99
C THR A 11 4.77 -0.30 -11.75
N LEU A 12 4.64 0.60 -10.78
CA LEU A 12 5.24 0.45 -9.45
C LEU A 12 4.14 0.16 -8.42
N SER A 13 4.18 -1.03 -7.82
CA SER A 13 3.31 -1.45 -6.71
C SER A 13 4.15 -2.04 -5.59
N VAL A 14 3.54 -2.19 -4.40
CA VAL A 14 4.22 -2.76 -3.23
C VAL A 14 3.39 -3.85 -2.56
N VAL A 15 4.08 -4.89 -2.09
CA VAL A 15 3.51 -5.93 -1.23
C VAL A 15 4.10 -5.75 0.17
N CYS A 16 3.22 -5.64 1.16
CA CYS A 16 3.54 -5.35 2.55
C CYS A 16 3.14 -6.56 3.42
N PRO A 17 4.00 -7.58 3.52
CA PRO A 17 3.71 -8.75 4.33
C PRO A 17 3.83 -8.43 5.83
N GLY A 18 3.07 -9.17 6.64
CA GLY A 18 3.39 -9.39 8.05
C GLY A 18 4.71 -10.17 8.20
N PHE A 19 4.92 -10.81 9.35
CA PHE A 19 6.08 -11.67 9.52
C PHE A 19 6.04 -12.83 8.53
N ALA A 20 7.12 -13.00 7.76
CA ALA A 20 7.28 -14.07 6.80
C ALA A 20 8.48 -14.93 7.17
N ASP A 21 8.35 -16.23 6.95
CA ASP A 21 9.38 -17.24 7.16
C ASP A 21 10.56 -16.99 6.21
N THR A 22 11.50 -16.19 6.68
CA THR A 22 12.71 -15.81 5.95
C THR A 22 13.89 -15.79 6.90
N GLN A 23 15.11 -15.79 6.35
CA GLN A 23 16.32 -15.69 7.17
C GLN A 23 16.44 -14.36 7.93
N LEU A 24 15.68 -13.32 7.53
CA LEU A 24 15.64 -12.04 8.23
C LEU A 24 15.16 -12.17 9.68
N ILE A 25 14.23 -13.10 9.95
CA ILE A 25 13.67 -13.33 11.29
C ILE A 25 14.31 -14.52 12.02
N GLY A 26 15.36 -15.13 11.46
CA GLY A 26 15.99 -16.32 12.02
C GLY A 26 16.27 -16.27 13.53
N PRO A 27 16.92 -15.21 14.05
CA PRO A 27 17.21 -15.08 15.49
C PRO A 27 15.98 -15.01 16.41
N MET A 28 14.79 -14.70 15.87
CA MET A 28 13.53 -14.56 16.61
C MET A 28 12.51 -15.64 16.26
N ARG A 29 12.85 -16.60 15.39
CA ARG A 29 11.92 -17.65 14.92
C ARG A 29 11.27 -18.42 16.06
N SER A 30 12.07 -18.86 17.04
CA SER A 30 11.57 -19.64 18.17
C SER A 30 10.50 -18.90 18.97
N VAL A 31 10.56 -17.56 19.03
CA VAL A 31 9.54 -16.75 19.71
C VAL A 31 8.17 -16.89 19.04
N PHE A 32 8.12 -16.93 17.71
CA PHE A 32 6.86 -17.12 16.98
C PHE A 32 6.32 -18.54 17.17
N GLU A 33 7.19 -19.54 17.12
CA GLU A 33 6.84 -20.96 17.33
C GLU A 33 6.31 -21.20 18.76
N ASP A 34 7.04 -20.73 19.77
CA ASP A 34 6.69 -20.91 21.19
C ASP A 34 5.38 -20.22 21.58
N THR A 35 5.04 -19.12 20.90
CA THR A 35 3.78 -18.37 21.14
C THR A 35 2.62 -18.82 20.26
N GLY A 36 2.87 -19.71 19.29
CA GLY A 36 1.88 -20.11 18.29
C GLY A 36 1.43 -18.96 17.39
N PHE A 37 2.24 -17.90 17.26
CA PHE A 37 1.91 -16.76 16.41
C PHE A 37 2.09 -17.15 14.94
N PRO A 38 1.06 -17.00 14.09
CA PRO A 38 1.15 -17.42 12.70
C PRO A 38 2.05 -16.47 11.90
N ILE A 39 2.89 -17.04 11.03
CA ILE A 39 3.72 -16.29 10.08
C ILE A 39 3.42 -16.76 8.66
N LEU A 40 3.68 -15.89 7.69
CA LEU A 40 3.53 -16.17 6.26
C LEU A 40 4.64 -17.10 5.77
N THR A 41 4.33 -17.96 4.82
CA THR A 41 5.33 -18.68 4.02
C THR A 41 5.89 -17.78 2.92
N ALA A 42 7.01 -18.18 2.32
CA ALA A 42 7.53 -17.49 1.13
C ALA A 42 6.54 -17.57 -0.04
N GLU A 43 5.84 -18.70 -0.16
CA GLU A 43 4.81 -18.97 -1.16
C GLU A 43 3.61 -18.02 -1.01
N ASP A 44 3.17 -17.73 0.22
CA ASP A 44 2.09 -16.76 0.47
C ASP A 44 2.46 -15.36 -0.05
N VAL A 45 3.70 -14.94 0.18
CA VAL A 45 4.20 -13.64 -0.30
C VAL A 45 4.38 -13.65 -1.82
N ALA A 46 4.86 -14.75 -2.40
CA ALA A 46 5.02 -14.91 -3.84
C ALA A 46 3.67 -14.86 -4.57
N ALA A 47 2.63 -15.49 -4.02
CA ALA A 47 1.28 -15.42 -4.57
C ALA A 47 0.73 -13.98 -4.58
N ALA A 48 0.99 -13.20 -3.53
CA ALA A 48 0.62 -11.80 -3.48
C ALA A 48 1.38 -10.95 -4.52
N LEU A 49 2.65 -11.26 -4.78
CA LEU A 49 3.43 -10.60 -5.83
C LEU A 49 2.89 -10.89 -7.23
N LEU A 50 2.47 -12.13 -7.50
CA LEU A 50 1.86 -12.49 -8.78
C LEU A 50 0.52 -11.77 -8.98
N LEU A 51 -0.32 -11.71 -7.94
CA LEU A 51 -1.57 -10.94 -7.99
C LEU A 51 -1.29 -9.44 -8.26
N ALA A 52 -0.31 -8.85 -7.57
CA ALA A 52 0.07 -7.47 -7.80
C ALA A 52 0.71 -7.26 -9.19
N HIS A 53 1.38 -8.27 -9.76
CA HIS A 53 1.90 -8.19 -11.12
C HIS A 53 0.77 -8.11 -12.15
N ASP A 54 -0.27 -8.92 -11.98
CA ASP A 54 -1.37 -9.02 -12.93
C ASP A 54 -2.39 -7.87 -12.80
N GLU A 55 -2.62 -7.37 -11.57
CA GLU A 55 -3.77 -6.51 -11.26
C GLU A 55 -3.41 -5.13 -10.70
N ALA A 56 -2.16 -4.85 -10.34
CA ALA A 56 -1.86 -3.62 -9.62
C ALA A 56 -1.95 -2.38 -10.51
N GLU A 57 -2.72 -1.41 -10.00
CA GLU A 57 -2.62 -0.03 -10.46
C GLU A 57 -1.30 0.61 -9.97
N ALA A 58 -0.83 1.63 -10.70
CA ALA A 58 0.35 2.38 -10.30
C ALA A 58 0.18 2.99 -8.90
N GLY A 59 1.11 2.68 -7.99
CA GLY A 59 1.09 3.13 -6.60
C GLY A 59 0.26 2.25 -5.66
N ALA A 60 -0.31 1.14 -6.13
CA ALA A 60 -1.04 0.21 -5.28
C ALA A 60 -0.13 -0.41 -4.21
N ALA A 61 -0.73 -0.63 -3.03
CA ALA A 61 -0.10 -1.35 -1.93
C ALA A 61 -1.03 -2.49 -1.49
N TYR A 62 -0.47 -3.65 -1.22
CA TYR A 62 -1.22 -4.83 -0.75
C TYR A 62 -0.73 -5.25 0.62
N VAL A 63 -1.64 -5.39 1.58
CA VAL A 63 -1.33 -5.99 2.88
C VAL A 63 -1.53 -7.49 2.78
N VAL A 64 -0.56 -8.26 3.29
CA VAL A 64 -0.62 -9.72 3.35
C VAL A 64 -0.50 -10.14 4.82
N GLN A 65 -1.46 -10.92 5.30
CA GLN A 65 -1.51 -11.42 6.67
C GLN A 65 -1.93 -12.90 6.66
N PRO A 66 -1.47 -13.71 7.62
CA PRO A 66 -1.88 -15.10 7.71
C PRO A 66 -3.41 -15.25 7.78
N GLY A 67 -3.95 -16.18 6.98
CA GLY A 67 -5.38 -16.47 6.92
C GLY A 67 -6.24 -15.44 6.18
N MET A 68 -5.63 -14.44 5.53
CA MET A 68 -6.33 -13.40 4.79
C MET A 68 -5.82 -13.35 3.34
N PRO A 69 -6.68 -13.13 2.34
CA PRO A 69 -6.22 -12.87 0.98
C PRO A 69 -5.44 -11.54 0.92
N PRO A 70 -4.49 -11.39 -0.03
CA PRO A 70 -3.82 -10.11 -0.27
C PRO A 70 -4.87 -9.00 -0.47
N THR A 71 -4.81 -7.98 0.38
CA THR A 71 -5.86 -6.96 0.44
C THR A 71 -5.29 -5.60 0.05
N PRO A 72 -5.89 -4.90 -0.93
CA PRO A 72 -5.49 -3.54 -1.28
C PRO A 72 -5.56 -2.60 -0.07
N TYR A 73 -4.44 -1.97 0.26
CA TYR A 73 -4.37 -0.94 1.28
C TYR A 73 -4.93 0.37 0.72
N ARG A 74 -5.85 1.00 1.47
CA ARG A 74 -6.35 2.33 1.15
C ARG A 74 -5.65 3.36 2.04
N PHE A 75 -4.73 4.10 1.43
CA PHE A 75 -4.08 5.24 2.10
C PHE A 75 -5.14 6.24 2.55
N ARG A 76 -5.05 6.65 3.82
CA ARG A 76 -5.93 7.68 4.34
C ARG A 76 -5.45 9.03 3.84
N ASN A 77 -6.36 9.80 3.25
CA ASN A 77 -6.09 11.18 2.90
C ASN A 77 -5.85 12.03 4.15
N VAL A 78 -4.93 13.00 4.04
CA VAL A 78 -4.77 14.04 5.06
C VAL A 78 -6.08 14.82 5.16
N PRO A 79 -6.61 15.05 6.38
CA PRO A 79 -7.78 15.90 6.55
C PRO A 79 -7.57 17.28 5.91
N ALA A 80 -8.58 17.78 5.21
CA ALA A 80 -8.52 19.12 4.62
C ALA A 80 -8.29 20.18 5.70
N ALA A 81 -7.49 21.20 5.36
CA ALA A 81 -7.32 22.38 6.19
C ALA A 81 -8.70 23.02 6.48
N ARG A 82 -8.83 23.64 7.65
CA ARG A 82 -10.07 24.28 8.09
C ARG A 82 -9.87 25.78 8.22
N ASP A 83 -10.85 26.56 7.76
CA ASP A 83 -10.87 27.99 8.02
C ASP A 83 -11.38 28.31 9.43
N ALA A 84 -11.46 29.60 9.78
CA ALA A 84 -11.93 30.06 11.09
C ALA A 84 -13.40 29.67 11.37
N SER A 85 -14.18 29.33 10.35
CA SER A 85 -15.57 28.86 10.49
C SER A 85 -15.67 27.34 10.66
N GLY A 86 -14.56 26.61 10.48
CA GLY A 86 -14.51 25.14 10.50
C GLY A 86 -14.82 24.48 9.16
N ALA A 87 -15.01 25.26 8.09
CA ALA A 87 -15.24 24.72 6.75
C ALA A 87 -13.94 24.17 6.14
N SER A 88 -14.04 23.09 5.36
CA SER A 88 -12.89 22.55 4.61
C SER A 88 -12.48 23.53 3.51
N VAL A 89 -11.19 23.86 3.45
CA VAL A 89 -10.62 24.65 2.38
C VAL A 89 -9.67 23.81 1.54
N ALA A 90 -9.76 23.97 0.22
CA ALA A 90 -8.88 23.28 -0.72
C ALA A 90 -7.47 23.87 -0.69
N VAL A 91 -6.48 23.06 -1.06
CA VAL A 91 -5.12 23.56 -1.28
C VAL A 91 -5.16 24.55 -2.45
N PRO A 92 -4.53 25.74 -2.33
CA PRO A 92 -4.44 26.69 -3.43
C PRO A 92 -3.87 26.03 -4.68
N THR A 93 -4.49 26.25 -5.83
CA THR A 93 -4.17 25.59 -7.10
C THR A 93 -2.73 25.76 -7.58
N GLY A 94 -2.02 26.81 -7.12
CA GLY A 94 -0.59 27.02 -7.42
C GLY A 94 0.40 26.35 -6.45
N LEU A 95 -0.08 25.68 -5.40
CA LEU A 95 0.70 24.96 -4.41
C LEU A 95 0.40 23.45 -4.40
N SER A 96 -0.58 23.01 -5.18
CA SER A 96 -0.94 21.61 -5.32
C SER A 96 0.14 20.87 -6.10
N ASP A 97 0.88 20.00 -5.44
CA ASP A 97 1.86 19.14 -6.11
C ASP A 97 1.12 18.20 -7.09
N HIS A 98 1.54 18.17 -8.36
CA HIS A 98 0.86 17.43 -9.43
C HIS A 98 0.81 15.91 -9.19
N SER A 99 1.57 15.40 -8.21
CA SER A 99 1.57 13.98 -7.84
C SER A 99 0.31 13.52 -7.08
N LEU A 100 -0.42 14.43 -6.43
CA LEU A 100 -1.65 14.12 -5.68
C LEU A 100 -2.94 14.45 -6.45
N ALA A 101 -2.84 15.24 -7.53
CA ALA A 101 -4.00 15.65 -8.31
C ALA A 101 -4.56 14.52 -9.17
N ALA A 102 -3.72 13.61 -9.67
CA ALA A 102 -4.14 12.47 -10.49
C ALA A 102 -5.07 11.49 -9.73
N GLU A 103 -4.93 11.39 -8.41
CA GLU A 103 -5.80 10.55 -7.57
C GLU A 103 -7.19 11.14 -7.31
N ARG A 104 -7.42 12.42 -7.67
CA ARG A 104 -8.70 13.12 -7.44
C ARG A 104 -9.74 12.85 -8.52
N ASP A 105 -9.32 12.62 -9.76
CA ASP A 105 -10.26 12.42 -10.88
C ASP A 105 -10.72 10.96 -11.02
N GLN A 106 -10.01 9.99 -10.45
CA GLN A 106 -10.42 8.57 -10.44
C GLN A 106 -11.47 8.22 -9.35
N ARG A 107 -11.92 9.18 -8.55
CA ARG A 107 -12.89 8.99 -7.44
C ARG A 107 -14.23 9.72 -7.65
N ALA A 108 -14.61 9.92 -8.91
CA ALA A 108 -15.94 10.40 -9.28
C ALA A 108 -16.89 9.27 -9.74
N GLU A 109 -16.48 8.00 -9.63
CA GLU A 109 -17.29 6.81 -9.94
C GLU A 109 -17.23 5.79 -8.82
#